data_AF-A0A699SZY0-F1
#
_entry.id   AF-A0A699SZY0-F1
#
_cell.length_a   1.000
_cell.length_b   1.000
_cell.length_c   1.000
_cell.angle_alpha   90.00
_cell.angle_beta   90.00
_cell.angle_gamma   90.00
#
_symmetry.space_group_name_H-M   'P 1'
#
loop_
_entity.id
_entity.type
_entity.pdbx_description
1 polymer ?
#
loop_
_entity_poly.entity_id
_entity_poly.type
_entity_poly.pdbx_seq_one_letter_code
_entity_poly.pdbx_strand_id
1 'polypeptide(L)' 'MPVELGSFDAIIGMDWLRRHHVVIVCDEKLVQVPFGNKTLVFRGAESYIGRESRLTISATKEDDKPEGKQVKD' A
#
# COMPACT_ATOMS: atom_id res chain seq x y z
N MET A 1 1.84 -29.51 0.54
CA MET A 1 1.69 -29.11 1.95
C MET A 1 0.75 -27.92 1.99
N PRO A 2 -0.47 -28.06 2.54
CA PRO A 2 -1.34 -26.90 2.78
C PRO A 2 -0.74 -26.05 3.90
N VAL A 3 -0.75 -24.74 3.72
CA VAL A 3 -0.42 -23.77 4.78
C VAL A 3 -1.71 -23.45 5.52
N GLU A 4 -1.71 -23.60 6.83
CA GLU A 4 -2.79 -23.09 7.67
C GLU A 4 -2.66 -21.57 7.76
N LEU A 5 -3.65 -20.87 7.20
CA LEU A 5 -3.79 -19.44 7.34
C LEU A 5 -4.48 -19.17 8.68
N GLY A 6 -3.89 -18.30 9.52
CA GLY A 6 -4.55 -17.79 10.73
C GLY A 6 -5.80 -16.94 10.41
N SER A 7 -6.26 -16.16 11.39
CA SER A 7 -7.39 -15.26 11.16
C SER A 7 -6.94 -14.05 10.32
N PHE A 8 -7.60 -13.83 9.19
CA PHE A 8 -7.38 -12.67 8.32
C PHE A 8 -8.70 -12.04 7.92
N ASP A 9 -8.73 -10.71 7.79
CA ASP A 9 -9.91 -9.98 7.30
C ASP A 9 -10.15 -10.19 5.79
N ALA A 10 -9.08 -10.42 5.03
CA ALA A 10 -9.14 -10.67 3.59
C ALA A 10 -7.89 -11.41 3.08
N ILE A 11 -8.08 -12.27 2.08
CA ILE A 11 -7.00 -12.93 1.34
C ILE A 11 -7.11 -12.52 -0.13
N ILE A 12 -6.02 -11.98 -0.68
CA ILE A 12 -5.95 -11.58 -2.09
C ILE A 12 -5.10 -12.59 -2.86
N GLY A 13 -5.70 -13.19 -3.89
CA GLY A 13 -5.00 -14.15 -4.75
C GLY A 13 -4.06 -13.48 -5.75
N MET A 14 -3.05 -14.24 -6.19
CA MET A 14 -2.07 -13.80 -7.21
C MET A 14 -2.71 -13.38 -8.53
N ASP A 15 -3.81 -14.02 -8.95
CA ASP A 15 -4.53 -13.65 -10.17
C ASP A 15 -5.15 -12.26 -10.11
N TRP A 16 -5.56 -11.83 -8.91
CA TRP A 16 -6.05 -10.48 -8.69
C TRP A 16 -4.90 -9.47 -8.75
N LEU A 17 -3.78 -9.77 -8.08
CA LEU A 17 -2.57 -8.93 -8.12
C LEU A 17 -2.09 -8.72 -9.56
N ARG A 18 -2.07 -9.79 -10.36
CA ARG A 18 -1.68 -9.74 -11.78
C ARG A 18 -2.64 -8.90 -12.61
N ARG A 19 -3.95 -9.07 -12.44
CA ARG A 19 -4.97 -8.31 -13.19
C ARG A 19 -4.91 -6.81 -12.91
N HIS A 20 -4.57 -6.44 -11.68
CA HIS A 20 -4.53 -5.05 -11.23
C HIS A 20 -3.15 -4.41 -11.29
N HIS A 21 -2.15 -5.07 -11.89
CA HIS A 21 -0.77 -4.55 -12.03
C HIS A 21 -0.20 -4.08 -10.68
N VAL A 22 -0.42 -4.87 -9.63
CA VAL A 22 0.02 -4.55 -8.28
C VAL A 22 1.54 -4.69 -8.19
N VAL A 23 2.20 -3.68 -7.63
CA VAL A 23 3.64 -3.70 -7.34
C VAL A 23 3.84 -3.97 -5.85
N ILE A 24 4.63 -4.99 -5.52
CA ILE A 24 4.98 -5.33 -4.14
C ILE A 24 6.46 -5.03 -3.96
N VAL A 25 6.79 -4.12 -3.04
CA VAL A 25 8.17 -3.76 -2.69
C VAL A 25 8.48 -4.41 -1.34
N CYS A 26 9.19 -5.55 -1.39
CA CYS A 26 9.44 -6.38 -0.21
C CYS A 26 10.29 -5.67 0.84
N ASP A 27 11.36 -5.00 0.42
CA ASP A 27 12.29 -4.31 1.33
C ASP A 27 11.61 -3.20 2.13
N GLU A 28 10.65 -2.51 1.51
CA GLU A 28 9.91 -1.40 2.12
C GLU A 28 8.62 -1.85 2.81
N LYS A 29 8.27 -3.15 2.72
CA LYS A 29 6.98 -3.72 3.17
C LYS A 29 5.79 -2.93 2.61
N LEU A 30 5.87 -2.59 1.32
CA LEU A 30 4.88 -1.79 0.60
C LEU A 30 4.16 -2.59 -0.48
N VAL A 31 2.88 -2.28 -0.66
CA VAL A 31 2.07 -2.72 -1.81
C VAL A 31 1.50 -1.49 -2.48
N GLN A 32 1.65 -1.38 -3.80
CA GLN A 32 1.15 -0.29 -4.61
C GLN A 32 0.14 -0.81 -5.63
N VAL A 33 -1.07 -0.26 -5.62
CA VAL A 33 -2.17 -0.64 -6.50
C VAL A 33 -2.57 0.55 -7.36
N PRO A 34 -2.36 0.50 -8.68
CA PRO A 34 -2.88 1.50 -9.60
C PRO A 34 -4.41 1.57 -9.53
N PHE A 35 -4.95 2.77 -9.42
CA PHE A 35 -6.40 3.02 -9.41
C PHE A 35 -6.71 4.28 -10.22
N GLY A 36 -7.08 4.10 -11.49
CA GLY A 36 -7.29 5.22 -12.40
C GLY A 36 -5.99 6.02 -12.59
N ASN A 37 -6.01 7.30 -12.26
CA ASN A 37 -4.86 8.21 -12.33
C ASN A 37 -4.09 8.35 -11.01
N LYS A 38 -4.45 7.58 -9.97
CA LYS A 38 -3.81 7.59 -8.66
C LYS A 38 -3.26 6.22 -8.31
N THR A 39 -2.34 6.18 -7.35
CA THR A 39 -1.79 4.93 -6.81
C THR A 39 -2.18 4.83 -5.34
N LEU A 40 -2.76 3.70 -4.95
CA LEU A 40 -3.00 3.36 -3.56
C LEU A 40 -1.76 2.69 -3.00
N VAL A 41 -1.21 3.21 -1.91
CA VAL A 41 -0.03 2.65 -1.24
C VAL A 41 -0.45 2.09 0.11
N PHE A 42 -0.11 0.83 0.34
CA PHE A 42 -0.35 0.11 1.58
C PHE A 42 0.97 -0.19 2.26
N ARG A 43 1.08 0.06 3.57
CA ARG A 43 2.34 -0.11 4.30
C ARG A 43 2.17 -1.08 5.46
N GLY A 44 3.08 -2.04 5.55
CA GLY A 44 3.20 -2.88 6.73
C GLY A 44 3.56 -2.04 7.94
N ALA A 45 2.72 -2.05 8.97
CA ALA A 45 3.11 -1.52 10.26
C ALA A 45 3.88 -2.61 11.02
N GLU A 46 4.99 -2.23 11.64
CA GLU A 46 5.73 -3.13 12.51
C GLU A 46 5.05 -3.11 13.88
N SER A 47 4.17 -4.08 14.16
CA SER A 47 3.58 -4.22 15.49
C SER A 47 4.52 -5.01 16.41
N TYR A 48 4.86 -4.43 17.57
CA TYR A 48 5.70 -5.06 18.61
C TYR A 48 5.04 -6.25 19.31
N ILE A 49 3.79 -6.55 18.99
CA ILE A 49 3.04 -7.69 19.53
C ILE A 49 3.16 -8.84 18.53
N GLY A 50 4.16 -9.69 18.76
CA GLY A 50 4.30 -11.07 18.25
C GLY A 50 4.03 -11.35 16.77
N ARG A 51 5.07 -11.41 15.93
CA ARG A 51 5.14 -12.04 14.57
C ARG A 51 4.01 -11.75 13.56
N GLU A 52 3.05 -10.90 13.86
CA GLU A 52 1.98 -10.53 12.93
C GLU A 52 2.43 -9.34 12.09
N SER A 53 2.61 -9.57 10.78
CA SER A 53 2.80 -8.49 9.82
C SER A 53 1.42 -7.95 9.43
N ARG A 54 0.96 -6.91 10.12
CA ARG A 54 -0.31 -6.24 9.79
C ARG A 54 -0.05 -5.14 8.75
N LEU A 55 -0.71 -5.25 7.60
CA LEU A 55 -0.68 -4.20 6.57
C LEU A 55 -1.69 -3.11 6.96
N THR A 56 -1.19 -1.92 7.29
CA THR A 56 -2.03 -0.76 7.61
C THR A 56 -2.29 0.04 6.33
N ILE A 57 -3.56 0.27 6.04
CA ILE A 57 -4.03 1.00 4.86
C ILE A 57 -4.26 2.46 5.25
N SER A 58 -3.40 3.37 4.81
CA SER A 58 -3.62 4.82 4.95
C SER A 58 -3.56 5.48 3.59
N ALA A 59 -4.68 6.02 3.11
CA ALA A 59 -4.75 6.75 1.85
C ALA A 59 -4.45 8.23 2.10
N THR A 60 -3.25 8.69 1.77
CA THR A 60 -2.94 10.12 1.70
C THR A 60 -3.26 10.61 0.30
N LYS A 61 -4.11 11.64 0.21
CA LYS A 61 -4.20 12.44 -1.02
C LYS A 61 -2.93 13.28 -1.05
N GLU A 62 -2.16 13.16 -2.12
CA GLU A 62 -1.11 14.15 -2.40
C GLU A 62 -1.85 15.40 -2.86
N ASP A 63 -2.10 16.31 -1.92
CA ASP A 63 -2.66 17.61 -2.25
C ASP A 63 -1.66 18.33 -3.16
N ASP A 64 -2.14 18.70 -4.35
CA ASP A 64 -1.43 19.51 -5.34
C ASP A 64 -0.80 20.71 -4.63
N LYS A 65 0.52 20.74 -4.59
CA LYS A 65 1.32 21.80 -3.96
C LYS A 65 0.85 23.15 -4.50
N PRO A 66 0.42 24.12 -3.66
CA PRO A 66 0.00 25.41 -4.18
C PRO A 66 1.18 26.07 -4.90
N GLU A 67 1.00 26.35 -6.20
CA GLU A 67 1.90 27.17 -7.00
C GLU A 67 2.11 28.51 -6.29
N GLY A 68 3.27 28.69 -5.67
CA GLY A 68 3.74 30.01 -5.27
C GLY A 68 4.11 30.80 -6.52
N LYS A 69 3.17 31.58 -7.07
CA LYS A 69 3.47 32.59 -8.10
C LYS A 69 3.96 33.89 -7.45
N GLN A 70 5.25 34.16 -7.68
CA GLN A 70 5.90 35.43 -8.06
C GLN A 70 6.02 36.68 -7.13
N VAL A 71 7.27 37.18 -7.13
CA VAL A 71 7.75 38.58 -7.27
C VAL A 71 7.65 39.53 -6.06
N LYS A 72 8.80 40.02 -5.60
CA LYS A 72 9.25 41.41 -5.87
C LYS A 72 10.75 41.63 -5.61
N ASP A 73 11.29 42.52 -6.43
CA ASP A 73 12.66 43.03 -6.56
C ASP A 73 13.34 43.50 -5.27
#